data_AF-A0AAU1NJW7-F1
#
_entry.id   AF-A0AAU1NJW7-F1
#
_cell.length_a   1.000
_cell.length_b   1.000
_cell.length_c   1.000
_cell.angle_alpha   90.00
_cell.angle_beta   90.00
_cell.angle_gamma   90.00
#
_symmetry.space_group_name_H-M   'P 1'
#
loop_
_entity.id
_entity.type
_entity.pdbx_description
1 polymer ?
#
loop_
_entity_poly.entity_id
_entity_poly.type
_entity_poly.pdbx_seq_one_letter_code
_entity_poly.pdbx_strand_id
1 'polypeptide(L)'
;MTGCREGHPFLQIVQLADYKGLALARHFGMEIHAHLCAAGPRTAWVEHFEWLEPMFNERLEIADGRRVIPNRRGFGLSLREQTAAWTVDSIRIG
;
A
#
# COMPACT_ATOMS: atom_id res chain seq x y z
N MET A 1 -21.29 -11.25 7.78
CA MET A 1 -20.02 -11.43 7.05
C MET A 1 -19.03 -10.40 7.57
N THR A 2 -18.56 -10.56 8.82
CA THR A 2 -17.94 -9.46 9.60
C THR A 2 -16.60 -9.80 10.26
N GLY A 3 -16.07 -11.02 10.09
CA GLY A 3 -14.94 -11.51 10.89
C GLY A 3 -13.53 -11.10 10.47
N CYS A 4 -13.32 -10.47 9.30
CA CYS A 4 -11.97 -10.16 8.81
C CYS A 4 -11.49 -8.72 9.06
N ARG A 5 -12.29 -7.87 9.70
CA ARG A 5 -11.93 -6.44 9.89
C ARG A 5 -11.34 -6.11 11.25
N GLU A 6 -11.42 -7.01 12.23
CA GLU A 6 -11.22 -6.67 13.64
C GLU A 6 -9.78 -6.88 14.15
N GLY A 7 -8.93 -7.65 13.45
CA GLY A 7 -7.59 -8.01 13.95
C GLY A 7 -6.41 -7.19 13.41
N HIS A 8 -6.55 -6.53 12.25
CA HIS A 8 -5.42 -5.83 11.63
C HIS A 8 -5.37 -4.37 12.11
N PRO A 9 -4.27 -3.91 12.76
CA PRO A 9 -4.23 -2.62 13.45
C PRO A 9 -4.51 -1.44 12.51
N PHE A 10 -4.07 -1.54 11.26
CA PHE A 10 -4.36 -0.51 10.26
C PHE A 10 -5.86 -0.37 9.97
N LEU A 11 -6.61 -1.48 9.91
CA LEU A 11 -8.04 -1.45 9.60
C LEU A 11 -8.83 -0.88 10.79
N GLN A 12 -8.40 -1.16 12.01
CA GLN A 12 -8.96 -0.54 13.21
C GLN A 12 -8.80 0.99 13.17
N ILE A 13 -7.63 1.50 12.77
CA ILE A 13 -7.39 2.95 12.61
C ILE A 13 -8.30 3.54 11.52
N VAL A 14 -8.47 2.85 10.38
CA VAL A 14 -9.38 3.30 9.32
C VAL A 14 -10.82 3.40 9.82
N GLN A 15 -11.29 2.39 10.56
CA GLN A 15 -12.63 2.38 11.14
C GLN A 15 -12.82 3.50 12.18
N LEU A 16 -11.82 3.72 13.03
CA LEU A 16 -11.88 4.79 14.02
C LEU A 16 -11.90 6.18 13.36
N ALA A 17 -11.06 6.39 12.34
CA ALA A 17 -11.06 7.64 11.59
C ALA A 17 -12.41 7.88 10.89
N ASP A 18 -12.99 6.84 10.30
CA ASP A 18 -14.31 6.93 9.67
C ASP A 18 -15.42 7.26 10.68
N TYR A 19 -15.42 6.57 11.84
CA TYR A 19 -16.34 6.86 12.94
C TYR A 19 -16.22 8.31 13.44
N LYS A 20 -15.02 8.88 13.44
CA LYS A 20 -14.75 10.27 13.82
C LYS A 20 -14.93 11.27 12.68
N GLY A 21 -15.29 10.82 11.48
CA GLY A 21 -15.48 11.69 10.31
C GLY A 21 -14.18 12.29 9.76
N LEU A 22 -13.03 11.69 10.04
CA LEU A 22 -11.71 12.19 9.65
C LEU A 22 -11.28 11.63 8.29
N ALA A 23 -10.60 12.47 7.50
CA ALA A 23 -9.86 12.03 6.33
C ALA A 23 -8.51 11.41 6.73
N LEU A 24 -7.96 10.56 5.86
CA LEU A 24 -6.66 9.92 6.08
C LEU A 24 -5.66 10.37 5.03
N ALA A 25 -4.44 10.66 5.47
CA ALA A 25 -3.26 10.82 4.63
C ALA A 25 -2.25 9.74 5.04
N ARG A 26 -1.89 8.85 4.12
CA ARG A 26 -0.97 7.74 4.43
C ARG A 26 0.45 8.13 4.10
N HIS A 27 1.29 8.02 5.11
CA HIS A 27 2.71 8.29 5.03
C HIS A 27 3.44 7.04 4.54
N PHE A 28 4.38 7.25 3.62
CA PHE A 28 5.25 6.20 3.09
C PHE A 28 4.51 5.04 2.38
N GLY A 29 5.25 3.98 2.00
CA GLY A 29 4.72 2.69 1.55
C GLY A 29 3.57 2.78 0.53
N MET A 30 3.69 3.67 -0.45
CA MET A 30 2.61 4.01 -1.38
C MET A 30 2.11 2.80 -2.19
N GLU A 31 3.00 1.85 -2.46
CA GLU A 31 2.76 0.55 -3.08
C GLU A 31 1.70 -0.29 -2.35
N ILE A 32 1.61 -0.14 -1.03
CA ILE A 32 0.60 -0.81 -0.20
C ILE A 32 -0.57 0.14 0.08
N HIS A 33 -0.27 1.38 0.43
CA HIS A 33 -1.26 2.34 0.90
C HIS A 33 -2.24 2.81 -0.17
N ALA A 34 -1.86 2.79 -1.46
CA ALA A 34 -2.79 3.11 -2.55
C ALA A 34 -4.04 2.21 -2.53
N HIS A 35 -3.85 0.89 -2.36
CA HIS A 35 -4.97 -0.06 -2.26
C HIS A 35 -5.83 0.17 -1.02
N LEU A 36 -5.20 0.48 0.12
CA LEU A 36 -5.90 0.72 1.38
C LEU A 36 -6.69 2.03 1.36
N CYS A 37 -6.16 3.08 0.72
CA CYS A 37 -6.89 4.31 0.47
C CYS A 37 -8.10 4.08 -0.45
N ALA A 38 -7.94 3.30 -1.52
CA ALA A 38 -9.01 2.99 -2.46
C ALA A 38 -10.15 2.17 -1.85
N ALA A 39 -9.84 1.34 -0.83
CA ALA A 39 -10.84 0.55 -0.10
C ALA A 39 -11.54 1.34 1.03
N GLY A 40 -11.04 2.52 1.38
CA GLY A 40 -11.57 3.33 2.47
C GLY A 40 -12.90 4.02 2.11
N PRO A 41 -13.74 4.31 3.11
CA PRO A 41 -15.06 4.93 2.88
C PRO A 41 -15.00 6.44 2.55
N ARG A 42 -13.84 7.07 2.73
CA ARG A 42 -13.65 8.53 2.60
C ARG A 42 -12.49 8.84 1.66
N THR A 43 -12.52 10.03 1.06
CA THR A 43 -11.39 10.55 0.30
C THR A 43 -10.12 10.54 1.15
N ALA A 44 -9.05 10.02 0.58
CA ALA A 44 -7.76 9.88 1.24
C ALA A 44 -6.63 10.40 0.35
N TRP A 45 -5.53 10.78 0.99
CA TRP A 45 -4.28 11.15 0.34
C TRP A 45 -3.24 10.05 0.52
N VAL A 46 -2.42 9.85 -0.49
CA VAL A 46 -1.24 8.96 -0.44
C VAL A 46 -0.03 9.76 -0.89
N GLU A 47 1.05 9.65 -0.14
CA GLU A 47 2.31 10.30 -0.45
C GLU A 47 2.97 9.68 -1.69
N HIS A 48 3.72 10.47 -2.45
CA HIS A 48 4.55 10.00 -3.56
C HIS A 48 6.02 10.29 -3.27
N PHE A 49 6.87 9.28 -3.44
CA PHE A 49 8.32 9.38 -3.54
C PHE A 49 8.85 8.13 -4.23
N GLU A 50 10.01 8.22 -4.86
CA GLU A 50 10.53 7.17 -5.76
C GLU A 50 11.47 6.18 -5.05
N TRP A 51 11.65 6.30 -3.73
CA TRP A 51 12.69 5.57 -2.98
C TRP A 51 12.60 4.05 -3.10
N LEU A 52 11.39 3.49 -3.18
CA LEU A 52 11.17 2.04 -3.25
C LEU A 52 11.06 1.50 -4.68
N GLU A 53 10.99 2.37 -5.70
CA GLU A 53 10.85 1.93 -7.09
C GLU A 53 11.97 0.97 -7.56
N PRO A 54 13.25 1.15 -7.16
CA PRO A 54 14.30 0.22 -7.55
C PRO A 54 14.10 -1.21 -7.03
N MET A 55 13.21 -1.43 -6.04
CA MET A 55 12.91 -2.75 -5.51
C MET A 55 11.88 -3.53 -6.34
N PHE A 56 11.10 -2.89 -7.22
CA PHE A 56 9.99 -3.55 -7.94
C PHE A 56 10.07 -3.39 -9.46
N ASN A 57 9.70 -4.43 -10.21
CA ASN A 57 9.72 -4.38 -11.68
C ASN A 57 8.69 -3.36 -12.21
N GLU A 58 7.58 -3.22 -11.50
CA GLU A 58 6.47 -2.36 -11.84
C GLU A 58 6.58 -0.98 -11.19
N ARG A 59 5.93 0.02 -11.81
CA ARG A 59 5.75 1.36 -11.25
C ARG A 59 4.26 1.67 -11.10
N LEU A 60 3.94 2.50 -10.11
CA LEU A 60 2.60 3.04 -9.93
C LEU A 60 2.40 4.28 -10.80
N GLU A 61 1.32 4.30 -11.57
CA GLU A 61 0.96 5.43 -12.42
C GLU A 61 0.28 6.56 -11.61
N ILE A 62 0.57 7.78 -12.00
CA ILE A 62 -0.16 8.99 -11.58
C ILE A 62 -0.83 9.57 -12.82
N ALA A 63 -2.14 9.73 -12.78
CA ALA A 63 -2.94 10.38 -13.80
C ALA A 63 -3.88 11.38 -13.12
N ASP A 64 -4.01 12.58 -13.70
CA ASP A 64 -4.88 13.66 -13.18
C ASP A 64 -4.69 13.96 -11.68
N GLY A 65 -3.44 13.97 -11.22
CA GLY A 65 -3.08 14.22 -9.82
C GLY A 65 -3.50 13.11 -8.86
N ARG A 66 -3.86 11.93 -9.36
CA ARG A 66 -4.32 10.77 -8.57
C ARG A 66 -3.50 9.52 -8.87
N ARG A 67 -3.43 8.63 -7.89
CA ARG A 67 -2.89 7.28 -8.11
C ARG A 67 -3.89 6.42 -8.86
N VAL A 68 -3.42 5.79 -9.92
CA VAL A 68 -4.16 4.73 -10.60
C VAL A 68 -3.92 3.43 -9.86
N ILE A 69 -4.99 2.79 -9.39
CA ILE A 69 -4.88 1.50 -8.70
C ILE A 69 -4.65 0.40 -9.73
N PRO A 70 -3.56 -0.38 -9.62
CA PRO A 70 -3.28 -1.46 -10.56
C PRO A 70 -4.37 -2.53 -10.56
N ASN A 71 -4.72 -3.04 -11.75
CA ASN A 71 -5.60 -4.21 -11.90
C ASN A 71 -4.83 -5.56 -11.84
N ARG A 72 -3.57 -5.53 -11.41
CA ARG A 72 -2.76 -6.74 -11.18
C ARG A 72 -3.14 -7.36 -9.83
N ARG A 73 -2.97 -8.68 -9.68
CA ARG A 73 -3.32 -9.40 -8.45
C ARG A 73 -2.47 -8.95 -7.25
N GLY A 74 -3.04 -8.98 -6.05
CA GLY A 74 -2.36 -8.59 -4.82
C GLY A 74 -1.99 -7.11 -4.84
N PHE A 75 -0.76 -6.79 -4.44
CA PHE A 75 -0.22 -5.43 -4.57
C PHE A 75 0.23 -5.09 -6.01
N GLY A 76 0.22 -6.06 -6.93
CA GLY A 76 0.62 -5.84 -8.32
C GLY A 76 2.11 -5.54 -8.51
N LEU A 77 2.95 -6.11 -7.65
CA LEU A 77 4.41 -5.93 -7.61
C LEU A 77 5.13 -7.26 -7.69
N SER A 78 6.32 -7.24 -8.30
CA SER A 78 7.31 -8.31 -8.28
C SER A 78 8.69 -7.71 -7.99
N LEU A 79 9.54 -8.45 -7.27
CA LEU A 79 10.88 -7.95 -6.89
C LEU A 79 11.80 -7.83 -8.12
N ARG A 80 12.58 -6.75 -8.19
CA ARG A 80 13.70 -6.64 -9.15
C ARG A 80 14.87 -7.51 -8.72
N GLU A 81 15.72 -7.85 -9.69
CA GLU A 81 17.04 -8.45 -9.42
C GLU A 81 17.89 -7.59 -8.46
N GLN A 82 17.76 -6.26 -8.54
CA GLN A 82 18.44 -5.33 -7.63
C GLN A 82 18.11 -5.58 -6.14
N THR A 83 16.89 -6.02 -5.83
CA THR A 83 16.51 -6.38 -4.46
C THR A 83 17.32 -7.57 -3.96
N ALA A 84 17.59 -8.56 -4.81
CA ALA A 84 18.47 -9.68 -4.46
C ALA A 84 19.91 -9.20 -4.23
N ALA A 85 20.42 -8.30 -5.08
CA ALA A 85 21.76 -7.73 -4.91
C ALA A 85 21.92 -6.86 -3.65
N TRP A 86 20.84 -6.28 -3.11
CA TRP A 86 20.83 -5.54 -1.84
C TRP A 86 20.50 -6.40 -0.61
N THR A 87 20.18 -7.68 -0.81
CA THR A 87 19.84 -8.57 0.30
C THR A 87 21.10 -8.92 1.08
N VAL A 88 21.14 -8.56 2.37
CA VAL A 88 22.29 -8.84 3.26
C VAL A 88 22.10 -10.07 4.13
N ASP A 89 20.86 -10.56 4.26
CA ASP A 89 20.51 -11.76 5.02
C ASP A 89 19.24 -12.41 4.45
N SER A 90 19.13 -13.74 4.53
CA SER A 90 17.94 -14.47 4.10
C SER A 90 17.83 -15.82 4.80
N ILE A 91 16.62 -16.15 5.27
CA ILE A 91 16.29 -17.46 5.83
C ILE A 91 15.01 -18.00 5.20
N ARG A 92 14.96 -19.30 4.96
CA ARG A 92 13.75 -20.01 4.51
C ARG A 92 13.49 -21.17 5.47
N ILE A 93 12.27 -21.20 6.01
CA ILE A 93 11.78 -22.28 6.88
C ILE A 93 10.63 -22.93 6.12
N GLY A 94 10.64 -24.26 6.03
CA GLY A 94 9.63 -25.07 5.36
C GLY A 94 9.27 -26.29 6.18
#